data_AF-A0A382I6P4-F1
#
_entry.id   AF-A0A382I6P4-F1
#
_cell.length_a   1.000
_cell.length_b   1.000
_cell.length_c   1.000
_cell.angle_alpha   90.00
_cell.angle_beta   90.00
_cell.angle_gamma   90.00
#
_symmetry.space_group_name_H-M   'P 1'
#
loop_
_entity.id
_entity.type
_entity.pdbx_description
1 polymer ?
#
loop_
_entity_poly.entity_id
_entity_poly.type
_entity_poly.pdbx_seq_one_letter_code
_entity_poly.pdbx_strand_id
1 'polypeptide(L)'
;MDKQVRKRPFSIEICSNKQVDKLIRFIDLHWKKDHIFTKSRELFDWQHKTNDETYNFIISQDETGEILGIFGFIPLSHFSKNLSCHNQSWMALWKIRDDCPHPGLGVGMLNYFIKIKNFDTVCAVGLSEEVKPLYKTLKYNLGSLKHYVVFNRKVTSYKFIEPPELTLYKCRPSSFKIDQMNEQSIRGLTKEEADRLFFRQPIKDAEYIIN
;
A
#
# COMPACT_ATOMS: atom_id res chain seq x y z
N MET A 1 -14.54 -28.66 31.34
CA MET A 1 -13.31 -27.85 31.49
C MET A 1 -13.45 -26.63 30.61
N ASP A 2 -13.90 -25.52 31.19
CA ASP A 2 -13.90 -24.23 30.51
C ASP A 2 -12.46 -23.83 30.20
N LYS A 3 -12.14 -23.74 28.91
CA LYS A 3 -10.91 -23.08 28.48
C LYS A 3 -11.11 -21.59 28.76
N GLN A 4 -10.65 -21.13 29.92
CA GLN A 4 -10.45 -19.69 30.16
C GLN A 4 -9.63 -19.13 29.00
N VAL A 5 -10.28 -18.36 28.14
CA VAL A 5 -9.62 -17.62 27.07
C VAL A 5 -8.73 -16.59 27.77
N ARG A 6 -7.42 -16.89 27.87
CA ARG A 6 -6.44 -15.92 28.38
C ARG A 6 -6.59 -14.64 27.56
N LYS A 7 -7.03 -13.55 28.20
CA LYS A 7 -7.11 -12.23 27.59
C LYS A 7 -5.71 -11.87 27.11
N ARG A 8 -5.58 -11.53 25.83
CA ARG A 8 -4.29 -11.10 25.28
C ARG A 8 -3.93 -9.76 25.93
N PRO A 9 -2.65 -9.53 26.28
CA PRO A 9 -2.20 -8.26 26.87
C PRO A 9 -2.13 -7.11 25.83
N PHE A 10 -2.77 -7.30 24.67
CA PHE A 10 -2.86 -6.35 23.59
C PHE A 10 -4.11 -6.59 22.74
N SER A 11 -4.59 -5.55 22.06
CA SER A 11 -5.62 -5.63 21.03
C SER A 11 -5.00 -5.65 19.63
N ILE A 12 -5.76 -6.14 18.65
CA ILE A 12 -5.49 -5.96 17.21
C ILE A 12 -6.83 -5.59 16.57
N GLU A 13 -6.90 -4.42 15.94
CA GLU A 13 -8.15 -3.88 15.40
C GLU A 13 -7.91 -2.94 14.22
N ILE A 14 -8.96 -2.62 13.48
CA ILE A 14 -8.94 -1.59 12.45
C ILE A 14 -8.86 -0.21 13.11
N CYS A 15 -7.98 0.64 12.60
CA CYS A 15 -7.77 1.99 13.11
C CYS A 15 -9.00 2.86 12.85
N SER A 16 -9.60 3.38 13.93
CA SER A 16 -10.69 4.35 13.85
C SER A 16 -10.15 5.78 13.69
N ASN A 17 -11.02 6.71 13.27
CA ASN A 17 -10.67 8.13 13.20
C ASN A 17 -10.27 8.74 14.55
N LYS A 18 -10.62 8.11 15.69
CA LYS A 18 -10.17 8.57 17.02
C LYS A 18 -8.70 8.20 17.32
N GLN A 19 -8.14 7.23 16.60
CA GLN A 19 -6.79 6.70 16.84
C GLN A 19 -5.77 7.18 15.79
N VAL A 20 -6.22 7.84 14.72
CA VAL A 20 -5.39 8.23 13.59
C VAL A 20 -4.21 9.13 13.97
N ASP A 21 -4.38 10.06 14.91
CA ASP A 21 -3.28 10.94 15.33
C ASP A 21 -2.20 10.15 16.08
N LYS A 22 -2.59 9.12 16.85
CA LYS A 22 -1.64 8.17 17.47
C LYS A 22 -0.92 7.35 16.41
N LEU A 23 -1.62 6.91 15.36
CA LEU A 23 -1.04 6.19 14.23
C LEU A 23 0.00 7.05 13.48
N ILE A 24 -0.33 8.30 13.16
CA ILE A 24 0.61 9.23 12.51
C ILE A 24 1.83 9.48 13.38
N ARG A 25 1.64 9.69 14.69
CA ARG A 25 2.74 9.81 15.66
C ARG A 25 3.60 8.54 15.69
N PHE A 26 3.00 7.35 15.64
CA PHE A 26 3.74 6.10 15.56
C PHE A 26 4.61 6.04 14.30
N ILE A 27 4.07 6.43 13.14
CA ILE A 27 4.83 6.46 11.89
C ILE A 27 6.04 7.39 12.03
N ASP A 28 5.87 8.57 12.62
CA ASP A 28 6.96 9.53 12.81
C ASP A 28 8.05 9.01 13.75
N LEU A 29 7.66 8.37 14.86
CA LEU A 29 8.59 7.93 15.91
C LEU A 29 9.25 6.59 15.62
N HIS A 30 8.52 5.64 15.05
CA HIS A 30 8.95 4.24 14.97
C HIS A 30 9.17 3.74 13.54
N TRP A 31 8.60 4.39 12.52
CA TRP A 31 8.88 4.03 11.12
C TRP A 31 9.96 4.93 10.53
N LYS A 32 9.66 6.23 10.40
CA LYS A 32 10.58 7.20 9.83
C LYS A 32 10.15 8.61 10.24
N LYS A 33 11.06 9.33 10.90
CA LYS A 33 10.91 10.76 11.18
C LYS A 33 10.62 11.52 9.89
N ASP A 34 9.66 12.44 9.93
CA ASP A 34 9.34 13.34 8.81
C ASP A 34 8.87 12.62 7.54
N HIS A 35 8.27 11.43 7.71
CA HIS A 35 7.61 10.69 6.64
C HIS A 35 6.53 11.52 5.94
N ILE A 36 6.25 11.26 4.66
CA ILE A 36 5.28 12.09 3.92
C ILE A 36 3.88 12.09 4.55
N PHE A 37 3.46 10.95 5.13
CA PHE A 37 2.20 10.83 5.87
C PHE A 37 2.15 11.62 7.19
N THR A 38 3.31 11.99 7.76
CA THR A 38 3.36 12.86 8.95
C THR A 38 3.38 14.33 8.55
N LYS A 39 3.75 14.63 7.29
CA LYS A 39 3.78 15.97 6.72
C LYS A 39 2.49 16.39 6.01
N SER A 40 1.76 15.43 5.45
CA SER A 40 0.50 15.68 4.74
C SER A 40 -0.58 14.72 5.21
N ARG A 41 -1.49 15.26 6.02
CA ARG A 41 -2.69 14.55 6.44
C ARG A 41 -3.62 14.28 5.27
N GLU A 42 -3.72 15.23 4.36
CA GLU A 42 -4.52 15.09 3.13
C GLU A 42 -4.09 13.88 2.30
N LEU A 43 -2.78 13.69 2.08
CA LEU A 43 -2.28 12.54 1.35
C LEU A 43 -2.56 11.23 2.10
N PHE A 44 -2.36 11.21 3.42
CA PHE A 44 -2.64 10.03 4.22
C PHE A 44 -4.13 9.66 4.19
N ASP A 45 -5.01 10.65 4.30
CA ASP A 45 -6.47 10.46 4.27
C ASP A 45 -6.93 10.00 2.88
N TRP A 46 -6.45 10.63 1.80
CA TRP A 46 -6.73 10.19 0.43
C TRP A 46 -6.36 8.71 0.22
N GLN A 47 -5.21 8.27 0.73
CA GLN A 47 -4.74 6.91 0.52
C GLN A 47 -5.40 5.86 1.43
N HIS A 48 -5.80 6.24 2.65
CA HIS A 48 -6.16 5.26 3.68
C HIS A 48 -7.50 5.51 4.38
N LYS A 49 -8.08 6.72 4.38
CA LYS A 49 -9.34 6.99 5.09
C LYS A 49 -10.52 6.41 4.32
N THR A 50 -11.28 5.53 4.95
CA THR A 50 -12.48 4.94 4.37
C THR A 50 -13.70 5.85 4.58
N ASN A 51 -14.78 5.55 3.86
CA ASN A 51 -16.07 6.27 4.03
C ASN A 51 -16.72 6.04 5.41
N ASP A 52 -16.30 5.00 6.14
CA ASP A 52 -16.90 4.61 7.43
C ASP A 52 -16.14 5.22 8.63
N GLU A 53 -15.44 6.34 8.44
CA GLU A 53 -14.63 7.01 9.47
C GLU A 53 -13.59 6.07 10.13
N THR A 54 -13.05 5.15 9.34
CA THR A 54 -11.93 4.27 9.70
C THR A 54 -10.78 4.45 8.69
N TYR A 55 -9.66 3.80 8.96
CA TYR A 55 -8.51 3.78 8.06
C TYR A 55 -8.24 2.35 7.63
N ASN A 56 -7.77 2.15 6.40
CA ASN A 56 -7.23 0.88 5.91
C ASN A 56 -5.87 0.57 6.57
N PHE A 57 -5.89 0.51 7.90
CA PHE A 57 -4.79 0.27 8.81
C PHE A 57 -5.30 -0.60 9.94
N ILE A 58 -4.53 -1.64 10.26
CA ILE A 58 -4.66 -2.41 11.48
C ILE A 58 -3.64 -1.85 12.46
N ILE A 59 -4.06 -1.63 13.70
CA ILE A 59 -3.18 -1.24 14.80
C ILE A 59 -3.24 -2.30 15.89
N SER A 60 -2.12 -2.48 16.58
CA SER A 60 -2.09 -3.21 17.83
C SER A 60 -1.76 -2.26 18.97
N GLN A 61 -2.50 -2.35 20.07
CA GLN A 61 -2.29 -1.53 21.26
C GLN A 61 -2.12 -2.39 22.50
N ASP A 62 -1.28 -1.94 23.44
CA ASP A 62 -1.22 -2.52 24.78
C ASP A 62 -2.39 -2.08 25.67
N GLU A 63 -2.40 -2.53 26.92
CA GLU A 63 -3.45 -2.19 27.91
C GLU A 63 -3.47 -0.70 28.28
N THR A 64 -2.39 0.05 28.02
CA THR A 64 -2.32 1.50 28.24
C THR A 64 -2.86 2.30 27.05
N GLY A 65 -3.10 1.63 25.91
CA GLY A 65 -3.55 2.24 24.66
C GLY A 65 -2.41 2.82 23.83
N GLU A 66 -1.16 2.45 24.09
CA GLU A 66 -0.01 2.78 23.25
C GLU A 66 0.08 1.79 22.09
N ILE A 67 0.40 2.29 20.89
CA ILE A 67 0.50 1.44 19.70
C ILE A 67 1.81 0.65 19.75
N LEU A 68 1.69 -0.67 19.62
CA LEU A 68 2.81 -1.62 19.54
C LEU A 68 3.22 -1.93 18.10
N GLY A 69 2.28 -1.85 17.17
CA GLY A 69 2.52 -2.12 15.75
C GLY A 69 1.40 -1.62 14.86
N ILE A 70 1.74 -1.41 13.59
CA ILE A 70 0.85 -0.92 12.54
C ILE A 70 0.96 -1.80 11.30
N PHE A 71 -0.14 -1.96 10.58
CA PHE A 71 -0.20 -2.71 9.32
C PHE A 71 -1.19 -2.02 8.38
N GLY A 72 -0.67 -1.27 7.42
CA GLY A 72 -1.44 -0.58 6.39
C GLY A 72 -1.74 -1.50 5.21
N PHE A 73 -2.91 -1.31 4.62
CA PHE A 73 -3.32 -1.97 3.39
C PHE A 73 -4.17 -1.02 2.55
N ILE A 74 -4.38 -1.37 1.28
CA ILE A 74 -5.08 -0.52 0.31
C ILE A 74 -5.89 -1.46 -0.60
N PRO A 75 -7.17 -1.71 -0.29
CA PRO A 75 -8.06 -2.41 -1.20
C PRO A 75 -8.13 -1.65 -2.52
N LEU A 76 -8.09 -2.31 -3.67
CA LEU A 76 -8.24 -1.62 -4.96
C LEU A 76 -9.62 -0.96 -5.09
N SER A 77 -10.62 -1.51 -4.39
CA SER A 77 -11.95 -0.93 -4.30
C SER A 77 -12.02 0.42 -3.58
N HIS A 78 -10.93 0.82 -2.89
CA HIS A 78 -10.77 2.15 -2.31
C HIS A 78 -10.73 3.25 -3.38
N PHE A 79 -10.18 2.94 -4.55
CA PHE A 79 -10.04 3.89 -5.68
C PHE A 79 -10.94 3.57 -6.87
N SER A 80 -11.68 2.46 -6.85
CA SER A 80 -12.77 2.19 -7.80
C SER A 80 -13.74 1.17 -7.23
N LYS A 81 -14.99 1.56 -7.01
CA LYS A 81 -16.00 0.64 -6.45
C LYS A 81 -16.25 -0.58 -7.34
N ASN A 82 -16.05 -0.43 -8.64
CA ASN A 82 -16.23 -1.52 -9.62
C ASN A 82 -15.23 -2.66 -9.41
N LEU A 83 -14.08 -2.40 -8.79
CA LEU A 83 -13.07 -3.41 -8.48
C LEU A 83 -13.38 -4.24 -7.23
N SER A 84 -14.47 -3.94 -6.51
CA SER A 84 -14.88 -4.68 -5.31
C SER A 84 -15.12 -6.17 -5.57
N CYS A 85 -15.60 -6.52 -6.77
CA CYS A 85 -15.85 -7.91 -7.17
C CYS A 85 -14.58 -8.75 -7.31
N HIS A 86 -13.41 -8.12 -7.46
CA HIS A 86 -12.12 -8.80 -7.56
C HIS A 86 -11.45 -9.02 -6.20
N ASN A 87 -11.92 -8.31 -5.17
CA ASN A 87 -11.46 -8.45 -3.78
C ASN A 87 -9.92 -8.47 -3.64
N GLN A 88 -9.25 -7.45 -4.23
CA GLN A 88 -7.79 -7.35 -4.26
C GLN A 88 -7.29 -6.22 -3.38
N SER A 89 -6.09 -6.38 -2.81
CA SER A 89 -5.50 -5.38 -1.94
C SER A 89 -3.98 -5.32 -2.06
N TRP A 90 -3.44 -4.12 -1.88
CA TRP A 90 -2.01 -3.91 -1.65
C TRP A 90 -1.73 -3.85 -0.15
N MET A 91 -0.67 -4.50 0.29
CA MET A 91 -0.03 -4.20 1.56
C MET A 91 0.77 -2.90 1.41
N ALA A 92 0.77 -2.10 2.48
CA ALA A 92 1.47 -0.83 2.54
C ALA A 92 2.47 -0.84 3.72
N LEU A 93 2.27 0.04 4.71
CA LEU A 93 3.22 0.24 5.80
C LEU A 93 3.05 -0.82 6.90
N TRP A 94 4.09 -1.62 7.15
CA TRP A 94 4.06 -2.62 8.22
C TRP A 94 5.27 -2.47 9.14
N LYS A 95 5.01 -2.15 10.42
CA LYS A 95 6.06 -1.95 11.42
C LYS A 95 5.57 -2.37 12.80
N ILE A 96 6.39 -3.15 13.48
CA ILE A 96 6.28 -3.42 14.92
C ILE A 96 7.36 -2.60 15.62
N ARG A 97 7.07 -2.06 16.80
CA ARG A 97 8.08 -1.41 17.63
C ARG A 97 9.23 -2.35 17.93
N ASP A 98 10.43 -1.80 17.95
CA ASP A 98 11.64 -2.58 18.20
C ASP A 98 11.74 -3.06 19.66
N ASP A 99 11.09 -2.35 20.59
CA ASP A 99 10.98 -2.70 22.01
C ASP A 99 9.69 -3.50 22.34
N CYS A 100 8.97 -4.02 21.34
CA CYS A 100 7.74 -4.76 21.57
C CYS A 100 8.00 -6.07 22.34
N PRO A 101 7.39 -6.28 23.52
CA PRO A 101 7.64 -7.46 24.35
C PRO A 101 6.86 -8.71 23.89
N HIS A 102 6.24 -8.67 22.70
CA HIS A 102 5.34 -9.71 22.21
C HIS A 102 5.86 -10.34 20.91
N PRO A 103 6.72 -11.37 21.02
CA PRO A 103 7.17 -12.14 19.87
C PRO A 103 6.01 -12.63 19.01
N GLY A 104 6.15 -12.49 17.69
CA GLY A 104 5.13 -12.93 16.74
C GLY A 104 3.93 -11.98 16.58
N LEU A 105 3.92 -10.81 17.24
CA LEU A 105 2.85 -9.81 17.05
C LEU A 105 2.62 -9.47 15.58
N GLY A 106 3.70 -9.26 14.81
CA GLY A 106 3.60 -8.98 13.37
C GLY A 106 2.87 -10.09 12.60
N VAL A 107 3.17 -11.36 12.87
CA VAL A 107 2.45 -12.50 12.27
C VAL A 107 0.99 -12.53 12.73
N GLY A 108 0.72 -12.18 13.99
CA GLY A 108 -0.63 -12.00 14.52
C GLY A 108 -1.43 -10.94 13.76
N MET A 109 -0.82 -9.79 13.46
CA MET A 109 -1.44 -8.72 12.68
C MET A 109 -1.67 -9.12 11.22
N LEU A 110 -0.71 -9.82 10.60
CA LEU A 110 -0.86 -10.37 9.26
C LEU A 110 -2.00 -11.40 9.19
N ASN A 111 -2.12 -12.28 10.19
CA ASN A 111 -3.22 -13.23 10.29
C ASN A 111 -4.57 -12.53 10.49
N TYR A 112 -4.60 -11.42 11.21
CA TYR A 112 -5.80 -10.59 11.33
C TYR A 112 -6.17 -10.01 9.97
N PHE A 113 -5.21 -9.40 9.25
CA PHE A 113 -5.40 -8.89 7.89
C PHE A 113 -5.98 -9.92 6.92
N ILE A 114 -5.42 -11.14 6.90
CA ILE A 114 -5.89 -12.23 6.04
C ILE A 114 -7.36 -12.58 6.35
N LYS A 115 -7.77 -12.52 7.63
CA LYS A 115 -9.12 -12.90 8.07
C LYS A 115 -10.18 -11.82 7.90
N ILE A 116 -9.84 -10.52 8.00
CA ILE A 116 -10.86 -9.47 8.04
C ILE A 116 -11.62 -9.30 6.72
N LYS A 117 -10.95 -9.51 5.59
CA LYS A 117 -11.51 -9.25 4.25
C LYS A 117 -11.37 -10.43 3.31
N ASN A 118 -10.57 -11.44 3.68
CA ASN A 118 -10.33 -12.65 2.89
C ASN A 118 -10.04 -12.31 1.41
N PHE A 119 -9.09 -11.40 1.18
CA PHE A 119 -8.74 -10.93 -0.16
C PHE A 119 -8.31 -12.10 -1.05
N ASP A 120 -8.80 -12.10 -2.29
CA ASP A 120 -8.45 -13.13 -3.29
C ASP A 120 -7.02 -12.93 -3.80
N THR A 121 -6.54 -11.69 -3.81
CA THR A 121 -5.18 -11.34 -4.21
C THR A 121 -4.63 -10.27 -3.28
N VAL A 122 -3.47 -10.57 -2.70
CA VAL A 122 -2.69 -9.61 -1.90
C VAL A 122 -1.37 -9.36 -2.60
N CYS A 123 -1.08 -8.09 -2.86
CA CYS A 123 0.17 -7.66 -3.46
C CYS A 123 0.97 -6.83 -2.48
N ALA A 124 2.30 -6.82 -2.61
CA ALA A 124 3.17 -6.00 -1.78
C ALA A 124 4.38 -5.55 -2.60
N VAL A 125 4.91 -4.36 -2.30
CA VAL A 125 6.14 -3.81 -2.89
C VAL A 125 7.06 -3.31 -1.78
N GLY A 126 8.36 -3.20 -2.06
CA GLY A 126 9.32 -2.67 -1.09
C GLY A 126 9.63 -3.62 0.07
N LEU A 127 9.67 -4.93 -0.18
CA LEU A 127 9.98 -5.93 0.84
C LEU A 127 11.40 -5.76 1.38
N SER A 128 11.56 -5.75 2.70
CA SER A 128 12.87 -5.93 3.32
C SER A 128 13.37 -7.37 3.15
N GLU A 129 14.69 -7.57 3.19
CA GLU A 129 15.28 -8.92 3.12
C GLU A 129 14.75 -9.83 4.25
N GLU A 130 14.53 -9.26 5.43
CA GLU A 130 14.05 -9.96 6.63
C GLU A 130 12.66 -10.59 6.46
N VAL A 131 11.79 -9.96 5.66
CA VAL A 131 10.40 -10.41 5.47
C VAL A 131 10.27 -11.47 4.36
N LYS A 132 11.26 -11.56 3.44
CA LYS A 132 11.21 -12.51 2.31
C LYS A 132 11.03 -13.98 2.74
N PRO A 133 11.72 -14.52 3.77
CA PRO A 133 11.49 -15.90 4.21
C PRO A 133 10.05 -16.14 4.65
N LEU A 134 9.46 -15.21 5.42
CA LEU A 134 8.08 -15.29 5.86
C LEU A 134 7.13 -15.35 4.66
N TYR A 135 7.33 -14.50 3.66
CA TYR A 135 6.46 -14.45 2.48
C TYR A 135 6.56 -15.72 1.63
N LYS A 136 7.76 -16.31 1.52
CA LYS A 136 7.92 -17.64 0.90
C LYS A 136 7.16 -18.72 1.66
N THR A 137 7.23 -18.73 2.99
CA THR A 137 6.46 -19.68 3.82
C THR A 137 4.96 -19.51 3.62
N LEU A 138 4.49 -18.28 3.44
CA LEU A 138 3.11 -17.96 3.09
C LEU A 138 2.77 -18.18 1.61
N LYS A 139 3.69 -18.76 0.83
CA LYS A 139 3.54 -19.10 -0.59
C LYS A 139 3.29 -17.90 -1.51
N TYR A 140 3.74 -16.71 -1.14
CA TYR A 140 3.74 -15.56 -2.04
C TYR A 140 4.75 -15.75 -3.17
N ASN A 141 4.37 -15.31 -4.37
CA ASN A 141 5.28 -15.20 -5.49
C ASN A 141 6.16 -13.96 -5.32
N LEU A 142 7.47 -14.15 -5.17
CA LEU A 142 8.43 -13.06 -5.02
C LEU A 142 9.08 -12.72 -6.37
N GLY A 143 9.35 -11.44 -6.58
CA GLY A 143 10.01 -10.93 -7.76
C GLY A 143 10.76 -9.64 -7.48
N SER A 144 11.46 -9.14 -8.49
CA SER A 144 12.12 -7.83 -8.45
C SER A 144 11.54 -6.95 -9.55
N LEU A 145 11.15 -5.74 -9.19
CA LEU A 145 10.69 -4.74 -10.16
C LEU A 145 11.92 -4.06 -10.76
N LYS A 146 11.97 -4.00 -12.09
CA LYS A 146 12.94 -3.15 -12.79
C LYS A 146 12.43 -1.72 -12.71
N HIS A 147 13.14 -0.86 -11.99
CA HIS A 147 12.78 0.53 -11.86
C HIS A 147 13.40 1.34 -13.00
N TYR A 148 12.59 2.14 -13.67
CA TYR A 148 13.02 3.06 -14.72
C TYR A 148 12.57 4.46 -14.34
N VAL A 149 13.38 5.45 -14.68
CA VAL A 149 13.09 6.87 -14.44
C VAL A 149 13.19 7.63 -15.75
N VAL A 150 12.31 8.61 -15.93
CA VAL A 150 12.32 9.51 -17.09
C VAL A 150 12.56 10.93 -16.57
N PHE A 151 13.63 11.56 -17.04
CA PHE A 151 13.98 12.92 -16.67
C PHE A 151 13.36 13.93 -17.64
N ASN A 152 12.70 14.95 -17.10
CA ASN A 152 12.20 16.06 -17.89
C ASN A 152 13.37 16.90 -18.40
N ARG A 153 13.67 16.79 -19.70
CA ARG A 153 14.79 17.47 -20.36
C ARG A 153 14.59 18.97 -20.57
N LYS A 154 13.38 19.49 -20.33
CA LYS A 154 13.08 20.92 -20.41
C LYS A 154 13.48 21.68 -19.13
N VAL A 155 13.87 20.96 -18.08
CA VAL A 155 14.26 21.53 -16.79
C VAL A 155 15.77 21.43 -16.64
N THR A 156 16.40 22.51 -16.18
CA THR A 156 17.84 22.63 -15.99
C THR A 156 18.29 22.42 -14.54
N SER A 157 17.37 22.46 -13.58
CA SER A 157 17.64 22.28 -12.15
C SER A 157 16.65 21.29 -11.51
N TYR A 158 17.16 20.24 -10.87
CA TYR A 158 16.35 19.22 -10.20
C TYR A 158 16.47 19.37 -8.68
N LYS A 159 15.36 19.25 -7.95
CA LYS A 159 15.32 19.45 -6.48
C LYS A 159 15.56 18.18 -5.67
N PHE A 160 15.27 17.01 -6.24
CA PHE A 160 15.20 15.74 -5.50
C PHE A 160 16.25 14.71 -5.93
N ILE A 161 16.81 14.86 -7.13
CA ILE A 161 17.71 13.88 -7.73
C ILE A 161 18.63 14.59 -8.72
N GLU A 162 19.89 14.19 -8.77
CA GLU A 162 20.80 14.57 -9.84
C GLU A 162 20.65 13.57 -10.98
N PRO A 163 20.28 14.02 -12.20
CA PRO A 163 20.19 13.11 -13.33
C PRO A 163 21.59 12.57 -13.66
N PRO A 164 21.71 11.28 -14.03
CA PRO A 164 22.95 10.80 -14.64
C PRO A 164 23.17 11.52 -15.99
N GLU A 165 24.35 11.33 -16.57
CA GLU A 165 24.59 11.79 -17.94
C GLU A 165 23.54 11.22 -18.90
N LEU A 166 22.66 12.08 -19.40
CA LEU A 166 21.52 11.67 -20.21
C LEU A 166 21.96 11.39 -21.64
N THR A 167 22.27 10.13 -21.93
CA THR A 167 22.59 9.71 -23.30
C THR A 167 21.31 9.62 -24.14
N LEU A 168 21.35 10.19 -25.35
CA LEU A 168 20.30 10.02 -26.35
C LEU A 168 20.44 8.66 -27.04
N TYR A 169 19.52 7.75 -26.75
CA TYR A 169 19.36 6.54 -27.54
C TYR A 169 18.44 6.83 -28.73
N LYS A 170 18.90 6.55 -29.95
CA LYS A 170 18.01 6.51 -31.12
C LYS A 170 17.04 5.34 -30.91
N CYS A 171 15.75 5.64 -30.79
CA CYS A 171 14.72 4.61 -30.79
C CYS A 171 14.85 3.77 -32.05
N ARG A 172 14.88 2.46 -31.89
CA ARG A 172 14.73 1.53 -33.02
C ARG A 172 13.28 1.62 -33.50
N PRO A 173 13.03 1.48 -34.82
CA PRO A 173 11.67 1.31 -35.32
C PRO A 173 10.96 0.21 -34.55
N SER A 174 9.77 0.50 -34.05
CA SER A 174 8.97 -0.42 -33.24
C SER A 174 7.56 -0.47 -33.79
N SER A 175 6.90 -1.62 -33.66
CA SER A 175 5.47 -1.77 -33.96
C SER A 175 4.57 -1.05 -32.95
N PHE A 176 5.13 -0.62 -31.82
CA PHE A 176 4.41 0.11 -30.78
C PHE A 176 4.39 1.60 -31.08
N LYS A 177 3.24 2.22 -30.79
CA LYS A 177 3.05 3.67 -30.78
C LYS A 177 2.89 4.13 -29.33
N ILE A 178 3.38 5.33 -29.04
CA ILE A 178 3.09 6.01 -27.78
C ILE A 178 1.80 6.79 -28.00
N ASP A 179 0.81 6.54 -27.15
CA ASP A 179 -0.42 7.32 -27.11
C ASP A 179 -0.43 8.19 -25.85
N GLN A 180 -0.71 9.48 -26.03
CA GLN A 180 -0.76 10.43 -24.94
C GLN A 180 -2.21 10.59 -24.49
N MET A 181 -2.50 10.06 -23.31
CA MET A 181 -3.83 10.12 -22.73
C MET A 181 -3.91 11.18 -21.63
N ASN A 182 -5.02 11.93 -21.62
CA ASN A 182 -5.43 12.78 -20.50
C ASN A 182 -6.64 12.16 -19.77
N GLU A 183 -7.05 12.76 -18.66
CA GLU A 183 -8.18 12.26 -17.87
C GLU A 183 -9.46 12.07 -18.71
N GLN A 184 -9.81 13.05 -19.55
CA GLN A 184 -11.00 12.97 -20.41
C GLN A 184 -10.94 11.77 -21.36
N SER A 185 -9.79 11.53 -21.99
CA SER A 185 -9.61 10.38 -22.89
C SER A 185 -9.65 9.04 -22.14
N ILE A 186 -9.14 8.98 -20.91
CA ILE A 186 -9.21 7.76 -20.08
C ILE A 186 -10.66 7.49 -19.66
N ARG A 187 -11.42 8.52 -19.27
CA ARG A 187 -12.85 8.39 -18.96
C ARG A 187 -13.69 8.01 -20.18
N GLY A 188 -13.25 8.40 -21.37
CA GLY A 188 -13.93 8.13 -22.64
C GLY A 188 -13.65 6.76 -23.26
N LEU A 189 -12.82 5.93 -22.62
CA LEU A 189 -12.52 4.59 -23.12
C LEU A 189 -13.80 3.74 -23.23
N THR A 190 -13.97 3.09 -24.37
CA THR A 190 -14.95 2.02 -24.50
C THR A 190 -14.56 0.83 -23.62
N LYS A 191 -15.52 -0.05 -23.30
CA LYS A 191 -15.24 -1.28 -22.55
C LYS A 191 -14.14 -2.12 -23.19
N GLU A 192 -14.17 -2.28 -24.52
CA GLU A 192 -13.18 -3.07 -25.25
C GLU A 192 -11.77 -2.48 -25.15
N GLU A 193 -11.64 -1.15 -25.22
CA GLU A 193 -10.34 -0.48 -25.04
C GLU A 193 -9.84 -0.59 -23.61
N ALA A 194 -10.72 -0.38 -22.63
CA ALA A 194 -10.39 -0.54 -21.22
C ALA A 194 -9.94 -1.98 -20.89
N ASP A 195 -10.65 -2.99 -21.40
CA ASP A 195 -10.30 -4.41 -21.22
C ASP A 195 -8.93 -4.73 -21.84
N ARG A 196 -8.56 -4.09 -22.96
CA ARG A 196 -7.22 -4.24 -23.58
C ARG A 196 -6.12 -3.55 -22.78
N LEU A 197 -6.41 -2.43 -22.11
CA LEU A 197 -5.43 -1.66 -21.35
C LEU A 197 -5.22 -2.24 -19.94
N PHE A 198 -6.29 -2.65 -19.27
CA PHE A 198 -6.29 -3.00 -17.84
C PHE A 198 -6.41 -4.50 -17.56
N PHE A 199 -5.89 -5.34 -18.47
CA PHE A 199 -5.97 -6.80 -18.36
C PHE A 199 -5.05 -7.46 -17.32
N ARG A 200 -4.12 -6.71 -16.71
CA ARG A 200 -3.09 -7.25 -15.82
C ARG A 200 -3.50 -7.21 -14.36
N GLN A 201 -3.15 -8.27 -13.62
CA GLN A 201 -3.34 -8.34 -12.18
C GLN A 201 -2.29 -7.51 -11.40
N PRO A 202 -2.67 -6.87 -10.28
CA PRO A 202 -4.06 -6.71 -9.82
C PRO A 202 -4.83 -5.78 -10.78
N ILE A 203 -6.08 -6.17 -11.08
CA ILE A 203 -6.95 -5.55 -12.08
C ILE A 203 -7.18 -4.10 -11.71
N LYS A 204 -7.04 -3.21 -12.70
CA LYS A 204 -7.34 -1.79 -12.58
C LYS A 204 -8.45 -1.44 -13.54
N ASP A 205 -8.93 -0.22 -13.44
CA ASP A 205 -9.82 0.39 -14.42
C ASP A 205 -9.50 1.88 -14.55
N ALA A 206 -10.25 2.56 -15.42
CA ALA A 206 -10.12 3.99 -15.64
C ALA A 206 -10.28 4.80 -14.33
N GLU A 207 -11.26 4.45 -13.50
CA GLU A 207 -11.53 5.14 -12.23
C GLU A 207 -10.34 5.04 -11.27
N TYR A 208 -9.77 3.84 -11.12
CA TYR A 208 -8.58 3.60 -10.30
C TYR A 208 -7.36 4.41 -10.76
N ILE A 209 -7.17 4.59 -12.06
CA ILE A 209 -6.02 5.32 -12.61
C ILE A 209 -6.15 6.84 -12.43
N ILE A 210 -7.39 7.34 -12.40
CA ILE A 210 -7.67 8.78 -12.29
C ILE A 210 -7.62 9.24 -10.83
N ASN A 211 -8.06 8.40 -9.90
CA ASN A 211 -8.00 8.70 -8.47
C ASN A 211 -6.57 8.73 -7.93
#